data_AF-A0A0G0NFN6-F1
#
_entry.id   AF-A0A0G0NFN6-F1
#
_cell.length_a   1.000
_cell.length_b   1.000
_cell.length_c   1.000
_cell.angle_alpha   90.00
_cell.angle_beta   90.00
_cell.angle_gamma   90.00
#
_symmetry.space_group_name_H-M   'P 1'
#
loop_
_entity.id
_entity.type
_entity.pdbx_description
1 polymer ?
#
loop_
_entity_poly.entity_id
_entity_poly.type
_entity_poly.pdbx_seq_one_letter_code
_entity_poly.pdbx_strand_id
1 'polypeptide(L)'
;MIIYTKHAEEKLKRKDIRKFKANKKLIGSILKNPQLKSKTKYGDYAASSQIDERHDLRIVYDIIDKDIKVITFHISKKGRYK
;
A
#
# COMPACT_ATOMS: atom_id res chain seq x y z
N MET A 1 -4.58 14.72 -4.30
CA MET A 1 -4.13 13.87 -5.42
C MET A 1 -3.30 12.70 -4.88
N ILE A 2 -3.11 11.60 -5.64
CA ILE A 2 -2.22 10.51 -5.21
C ILE A 2 -1.00 10.51 -6.14
N ILE A 3 0.17 10.74 -5.56
CA ILE A 3 1.45 10.80 -6.24
C ILE A 3 2.24 9.52 -5.88
N TYR A 4 2.89 8.91 -6.86
CA TYR A 4 3.69 7.71 -6.65
C TYR A 4 5.17 8.07 -6.82
N THR A 5 6.03 7.61 -5.92
CA THR A 5 7.47 7.70 -6.14
C THR A 5 7.89 6.80 -7.30
N LYS A 6 9.04 7.09 -7.91
CA LYS A 6 9.65 6.23 -8.95
C LYS A 6 9.73 4.77 -8.47
N HIS A 7 10.13 4.55 -7.22
CA HIS A 7 10.20 3.22 -6.62
C HIS A 7 8.84 2.51 -6.57
N ALA A 8 7.78 3.20 -6.15
CA ALA A 8 6.42 2.65 -6.13
C ALA A 8 5.91 2.35 -7.55
N GLU A 9 6.21 3.23 -8.52
CA GLU A 9 5.84 3.01 -9.92
C GLU A 9 6.55 1.81 -10.54
N GLU A 10 7.84 1.62 -10.23
CA GLU A 10 8.58 0.44 -10.68
C GLU A 10 8.04 -0.85 -10.07
N LYS A 11 7.65 -0.85 -8.79
CA LYS A 11 6.99 -1.99 -8.15
C LYS A 11 5.68 -2.39 -8.85
N LEU A 12 4.86 -1.42 -9.27
CA LEU A 12 3.61 -1.68 -10.00
C LEU A 12 3.82 -2.41 -11.34
N LYS A 13 5.01 -2.30 -11.92
CA LYS A 13 5.36 -3.00 -13.18
C LYS A 13 5.78 -4.45 -12.95
N ARG A 14 6.12 -4.84 -11.71
CA ARG A 14 6.62 -6.18 -11.41
C ARG A 14 5.52 -7.24 -11.56
N LYS A 15 5.90 -8.41 -12.11
CA LYS A 15 4.97 -9.53 -12.35
C LYS A 15 4.41 -10.10 -11.04
N ASP A 16 5.21 -10.15 -9.96
CA ASP A 16 4.76 -10.63 -8.66
C ASP A 16 3.64 -9.76 -8.08
N ILE A 17 3.75 -8.43 -8.19
CA ILE A 17 2.71 -7.48 -7.77
C ILE A 17 1.45 -7.61 -8.64
N ARG A 18 1.62 -7.72 -9.96
CA ARG A 18 0.50 -7.88 -10.89
C ARG A 18 -0.30 -9.15 -10.66
N LYS A 19 0.33 -10.23 -10.20
CA LYS A 19 -0.35 -11.50 -9.85
C LYS A 19 -1.44 -11.27 -8.79
N PHE A 20 -1.23 -10.34 -7.87
CA PHE A 20 -2.19 -9.99 -6.82
C PHE A 20 -3.14 -8.84 -7.21
N LYS A 21 -3.19 -8.47 -8.49
CA LYS A 21 -4.03 -7.37 -9.02
C LYS A 21 -3.77 -6.02 -8.32
N ALA A 22 -2.61 -5.85 -7.69
CA ALA A 22 -2.22 -4.63 -7.00
C ALA A 22 -1.89 -3.54 -8.03
N ASN A 23 -2.84 -2.64 -8.24
CA ASN A 23 -2.77 -1.53 -9.20
C ASN A 23 -3.07 -0.19 -8.51
N LYS A 24 -2.88 0.92 -9.23
CA LYS A 24 -3.13 2.28 -8.70
C LYS A 24 -4.57 2.48 -8.20
N LYS A 25 -5.57 1.83 -8.83
CA LYS A 25 -6.98 1.90 -8.40
C LYS A 25 -7.20 1.20 -7.06
N LEU A 26 -6.62 0.01 -6.88
CA LEU A 26 -6.69 -0.74 -5.63
C LEU A 26 -5.98 0.04 -4.50
N ILE A 27 -4.78 0.54 -4.77
CA ILE A 27 -4.03 1.37 -3.81
C ILE A 27 -4.85 2.60 -3.40
N GLY A 28 -5.44 3.32 -4.36
CA GLY A 28 -6.30 4.47 -4.07
C GLY A 28 -7.52 4.11 -3.23
N SER A 29 -8.14 2.95 -3.49
CA SER A 29 -9.29 2.46 -2.71
C SER A 29 -8.90 2.14 -1.27
N ILE A 30 -7.74 1.48 -1.07
CA ILE A 30 -7.21 1.17 0.26
C ILE A 30 -6.81 2.44 1.02
N LEU A 31 -6.21 3.42 0.34
CA LEU A 31 -5.88 4.70 0.97
C LEU A 31 -7.13 5.48 1.41
N LYS A 32 -8.24 5.34 0.67
CA LYS A 32 -9.53 5.98 1.01
C LYS A 32 -10.24 5.29 2.17
N ASN A 33 -10.23 3.96 2.21
CA ASN A 33 -10.88 3.17 3.25
C ASN A 33 -9.98 1.99 3.69
N PRO A 34 -8.92 2.26 4.48
CA PRO A 34 -8.01 1.20 4.92
C PRO A 34 -8.66 0.37 6.02
N GLN A 35 -8.45 -0.95 5.99
CA GLN A 35 -8.83 -1.81 7.12
C GLN A 35 -8.00 -1.48 8.37
N LEU A 36 -6.72 -1.16 8.18
CA LEU A 36 -5.83 -0.75 9.25
C LEU A 36 -5.02 0.48 8.82
N LYS A 37 -5.04 1.51 9.65
CA LYS A 37 -4.18 2.68 9.52
C LYS A 37 -3.24 2.76 10.73
N SER A 38 -1.96 2.94 10.47
CA SER A 38 -0.91 3.01 11.49
C SER A 38 0.13 4.05 11.08
N LYS A 39 0.96 4.49 12.04
CA LYS A 39 2.11 5.35 11.78
C LYS A 39 3.38 4.52 11.91
N THR A 40 4.34 4.69 11.01
CA THR A 40 5.64 4.02 11.08
C THR A 40 6.48 4.68 12.17
N LYS A 41 7.54 3.98 12.63
CA LYS A 41 8.52 4.53 13.59
C LYS A 41 9.18 5.83 13.09
N TYR A 42 9.23 6.02 11.78
CA TYR A 42 9.87 7.17 11.12
C TYR A 42 8.91 8.33 10.84
N GLY A 43 7.63 8.20 11.24
CA GLY A 43 6.63 9.26 11.09
C GLY A 43 5.74 9.14 9.86
N ASP A 44 6.05 8.24 8.92
CA ASP A 44 5.20 7.99 7.75
C ASP A 44 3.88 7.33 8.14
N TYR A 45 2.88 7.41 7.26
CA TYR A 45 1.66 6.66 7.40
C TYR A 45 1.74 5.30 6.71
N ALA A 46 1.07 4.32 7.30
CA ALA A 46 0.91 2.99 6.74
C ALA A 46 -0.57 2.61 6.73
N ALA A 47 -1.10 2.34 5.55
CA ALA A 47 -2.43 1.77 5.34
C ALA A 47 -2.28 0.30 4.94
N SER A 48 -3.07 -0.58 5.54
CA SER A 48 -3.09 -1.99 5.17
C SER A 48 -4.52 -2.44 4.91
N SER A 49 -4.69 -3.31 3.92
CA SER A 49 -5.96 -3.98 3.65
C SER A 49 -5.71 -5.35 3.07
N GLN A 50 -6.60 -6.28 3.42
CA GLN A 50 -6.65 -7.58 2.78
C GLN A 50 -6.91 -7.43 1.28
N ILE A 51 -6.13 -8.16 0.48
CA ILE A 51 -6.29 -8.24 -0.98
C ILE A 51 -6.69 -9.63 -1.46
N ASP A 52 -6.49 -10.65 -0.62
CA ASP A 52 -6.83 -12.05 -0.87
C ASP A 52 -6.97 -12.79 0.47
N GLU A 53 -7.48 -14.02 0.49
CA GLU A 53 -7.65 -14.83 1.69
C GLU A 53 -6.37 -14.96 2.52
N ARG A 54 -5.20 -14.97 1.86
CA ARG A 54 -3.90 -15.21 2.51
C ARG A 54 -2.95 -14.01 2.47
N HIS A 55 -3.35 -12.88 1.89
CA HIS A 55 -2.44 -11.77 1.63
C HIS A 55 -3.04 -10.41 1.97
N ASP A 56 -2.22 -9.57 2.58
CA ASP A 56 -2.52 -8.18 2.87
C ASP A 56 -1.59 -7.28 2.07
N LEU A 57 -2.12 -6.18 1.55
CA LEU A 57 -1.35 -5.12 0.91
C LEU A 57 -1.12 -4.00 1.92
N ARG A 58 0.15 -3.77 2.27
CA ARG A 58 0.58 -2.66 3.11
C ARG A 58 1.19 -1.56 2.24
N ILE A 59 0.64 -0.36 2.35
CA ILE A 59 1.01 0.83 1.61
C ILE A 59 1.60 1.83 2.60
N VAL A 60 2.84 2.25 2.35
CA VAL A 60 3.51 3.30 3.11
C VAL A 60 3.42 4.58 2.29
N TYR A 61 2.90 5.63 2.91
CA TYR A 61 2.65 6.90 2.28
C TYR A 61 2.91 8.05 3.24
N ASP A 62 3.15 9.21 2.67
CA ASP A 62 3.24 10.46 3.39
C ASP A 62 2.17 11.43 2.90
N ILE A 63 1.87 12.44 3.71
CA ILE A 63 0.93 13.51 3.38
C ILE A 63 1.76 14.77 3.18
N ILE A 64 1.87 15.21 1.93
CA ILE A 64 2.56 16.46 1.58
C ILE A 64 1.50 17.46 1.19
N ASP A 65 1.33 18.50 2.02
CA ASP A 65 0.26 19.49 1.92
C ASP A 65 -1.15 18.86 1.90
N LYS A 66 -1.71 18.65 0.71
CA LYS A 66 -3.03 18.06 0.46
C LYS A 66 -2.96 16.78 -0.38
N ASP A 67 -1.75 16.33 -0.70
CA ASP A 67 -1.49 15.19 -1.56
C ASP A 67 -0.97 13.99 -0.78
N ILE A 68 -1.37 12.80 -1.24
CA ILE A 68 -0.89 11.53 -0.70
C ILE A 68 0.27 11.06 -1.56
N LYS A 69 1.47 11.05 -1.00
CA LYS A 69 2.67 10.53 -1.67
C LYS A 69 2.89 9.08 -1.26
N VAL A 70 2.62 8.14 -2.16
CA VAL A 70 2.91 6.72 -1.97
C VAL A 70 4.41 6.50 -2.10
N ILE A 71 5.07 6.20 -0.99
CA ILE A 71 6.51 5.95 -0.91
C ILE A 71 6.82 4.55 -1.42
N THR A 72 6.15 3.54 -0.85
CA THR A 72 6.33 2.14 -1.22
C THR A 72 5.13 1.31 -0.78
N PHE A 73 5.02 0.09 -1.28
CA PHE A 73 4.03 -0.87 -0.82
C PHE A 73 4.60 -2.28 -0.89
N HIS A 74 4.05 -3.19 -0.11
CA HIS A 74 4.45 -4.60 -0.11
C HIS A 74 3.27 -5.49 0.24
N ILE A 75 3.32 -6.70 -0.31
CA ILE A 75 2.33 -7.74 -0.07
C ILE A 75 2.90 -8.63 1.02
N SER A 76 2.17 -8.75 2.11
CA SER A 76 2.52 -9.63 3.23
C SER A 76 1.59 -10.83 3.21
N LYS A 77 2.14 -12.02 3.49
CA LYS A 77 1.29 -13.17 3.81
C LYS A 77 0.69 -12.96 5.19
N LYS A 78 -0.58 -13.29 5.36
CA LYS A 78 -1.19 -13.38 6.69
C LYS A 78 -0.38 -14.38 7.51
N GLY A 79 0.30 -13.85 8.53
CA GLY A 79 1.00 -14.66 9.52
C GLY A 79 -0.02 -15.41 10.37
N ARG A 80 0.33 -16.65 10.74
CA ARG A 80 -0.44 -17.65 11.50
C ARG A 80 -0.90 -17.25 12.92
N TYR A 81 -0.95 -15.97 13.27
CA TYR A 81 -1.40 -15.56 14.60
C TYR A 81 -2.83 -15.04 14.52
N LYS A 82 -3.75 -16.00 14.70
CA LYS A 82 -5.01 -15.79 15.41
C LYS A 82 -4.69 -15.52 16.88
#